data_AF-A0A916I968-F1
#
_entry.id   AF-A0A916I968-F1
#
_cell.length_a   1.000
_cell.length_b   1.000
_cell.length_c   1.000
_cell.angle_alpha   90.00
_cell.angle_beta   90.00
_cell.angle_gamma   90.00
#
_symmetry.space_group_name_H-M   'P 1'
#
loop_
_entity.id
_entity.type
_entity.pdbx_description
1 polymer ?
#
loop_
_entity_poly.entity_id
_entity_poly.type
_entity_poly.pdbx_seq_one_letter_code
_entity_poly.pdbx_strand_id
1 'polypeptide(L)'
;MRDTTAVGLVGFLCEVTEEAVTFKECLACAQRGAPGCPMVPAIIHDIASSIRSPEYANELGKQAGAEVGFSATELLGCPRQYRLKKQHPYWEKPSGMYRMTFGSGYHAALSRYSAGIAEETLTWKFKLLGKSVLLVGTPDLIELRTDGWYITDYKVTGNPPFGKKVPICNHCDLEMYKGDDGLTCPNCGPLNPRSSAISRVYRPPQARSSHAEQVNLYALLIEKNAAHLVAKYNLEETIAKNNLIPAGSFSGGQIAYLSQKAVVRCDVQLDRAESMALLKQRLSALLSDTLPPILDDADELWRCDFCAVRAHCEQLHGAPVGKPTKEISE
;
A
#
# COMPACT_ATOMS: atom_id res chain seq x y z
N MET A 1 -5.87 39.14 3.80
CA MET A 1 -6.31 38.04 2.93
C MET A 1 -5.11 37.12 2.73
N ARG A 2 -5.04 35.97 3.42
CA ARG A 2 -4.01 34.98 3.10
C ARG A 2 -4.54 34.17 1.94
N ASP A 3 -3.89 34.32 0.80
CA ASP A 3 -4.09 33.51 -0.38
C ASP A 3 -3.53 32.11 -0.07
N THR A 4 -4.35 31.28 0.56
CA THR A 4 -4.02 29.87 0.82
C THR A 4 -4.53 29.09 -0.37
N THR A 5 -3.70 28.95 -1.41
CA THR A 5 -3.86 27.87 -2.39
C THR A 5 -3.67 26.57 -1.64
N ALA A 6 -4.73 26.05 -1.04
CA ALA A 6 -4.69 24.83 -0.27
C ALA A 6 -4.28 23.69 -1.21
N VAL A 7 -3.16 23.05 -0.93
CA VAL A 7 -2.70 21.82 -1.61
C VAL A 7 -3.02 20.62 -0.75
N GLY A 8 -3.22 19.46 -1.36
CA GLY A 8 -3.60 18.25 -0.63
C GLY A 8 -5.11 18.03 -0.54
N LEU A 9 -5.53 17.23 0.44
CA LEU A 9 -6.95 16.94 0.67
C LEU A 9 -7.62 18.14 1.34
N VAL A 10 -8.46 18.86 0.61
CA VAL A 10 -9.06 20.12 1.08
C VAL A 10 -10.49 19.98 1.58
N GLY A 11 -11.14 18.84 1.29
CA GLY A 11 -12.51 18.58 1.69
C GLY A 11 -13.03 17.26 1.12
N PHE A 12 -14.35 17.18 1.01
CA PHE A 12 -15.04 16.00 0.50
C PHE A 12 -15.81 16.27 -0.78
N LEU A 13 -15.99 15.23 -1.58
CA LEU A 13 -17.08 15.18 -2.56
C LEU A 13 -18.34 14.69 -1.84
N CYS A 14 -19.41 15.47 -1.89
CA CYS A 14 -20.70 15.11 -1.29
C CYS A 14 -21.19 13.76 -1.82
N GLU A 15 -21.61 12.85 -0.92
CA GLU A 15 -22.13 11.52 -1.31
C GLU A 15 -23.41 11.58 -2.15
N VAL A 16 -24.14 12.71 -2.08
CA VAL A 16 -25.44 12.89 -2.74
C VAL A 16 -25.31 13.72 -4.01
N THR A 17 -24.59 14.85 -3.95
CA THR A 17 -24.52 15.82 -5.07
C THR A 17 -23.23 15.74 -5.86
N GLU A 18 -22.22 15.01 -5.37
CA GLU A 18 -20.85 14.98 -5.89
C GLU A 18 -20.13 16.33 -5.89
N GLU A 19 -20.73 17.37 -5.31
CA GLU A 19 -20.13 18.69 -5.20
C GLU A 19 -19.04 18.71 -4.12
N ALA A 20 -18.02 19.53 -4.37
CA ALA A 20 -16.96 19.81 -3.42
C ALA A 20 -17.51 20.57 -2.21
N VAL A 21 -17.26 20.06 -1.01
CA VAL A 21 -17.60 20.69 0.28
C VAL A 21 -16.40 20.66 1.21
N THR A 22 -16.27 21.67 2.07
CA THR A 22 -15.25 21.66 3.12
C THR A 22 -15.58 20.61 4.20
N PHE A 23 -14.57 20.19 4.97
CA PHE A 23 -14.79 19.30 6.13
C PHE A 23 -15.84 19.84 7.10
N LYS A 24 -15.79 21.16 7.36
CA LYS A 24 -16.72 21.85 8.27
C LYS A 24 -18.14 21.84 7.74
N GLU A 25 -18.34 22.11 6.46
CA GLU A 25 -19.66 22.08 5.82
C GLU A 25 -20.24 20.67 5.82
N CYS A 26 -19.42 19.67 5.50
CA CYS A 26 -19.84 18.27 5.53
C CYS A 26 -20.26 17.83 6.95
N LEU A 27 -19.47 18.17 7.97
CA LEU A 27 -19.79 17.85 9.36
C LEU A 27 -21.10 18.52 9.80
N ALA A 28 -21.27 19.81 9.50
CA ALA A 28 -22.50 20.54 9.83
C ALA A 28 -23.72 19.97 9.10
N CYS A 29 -23.55 19.51 7.86
CA CYS A 29 -24.61 18.84 7.09
C CYS A 29 -24.99 17.49 7.72
N ALA A 30 -24.01 16.67 8.09
CA ALA A 30 -24.24 15.39 8.78
C ALA A 30 -24.95 15.59 10.14
N GLN A 31 -24.62 16.65 10.88
CA GLN A 31 -25.26 16.98 12.16
C GLN A 31 -26.74 17.33 12.03
N ARG A 32 -27.14 17.89 10.88
CA ARG A 32 -28.55 18.17 10.58
C ARG A 32 -29.31 16.94 10.06
N GLY A 33 -28.63 15.84 9.73
CA GLY A 33 -29.25 14.64 9.18
C GLY A 33 -29.85 14.86 7.79
N ALA A 34 -29.09 15.47 6.87
CA ALA A 34 -29.57 15.75 5.51
C ALA A 34 -30.16 14.49 4.83
N PRO A 35 -31.37 14.57 4.23
CA PRO A 35 -32.01 13.41 3.60
C PRO A 35 -31.11 12.74 2.56
N GLY A 36 -31.05 11.40 2.61
CA GLY A 36 -30.27 10.59 1.68
C GLY A 36 -28.76 10.54 1.95
N CYS A 37 -28.22 11.35 2.86
CA CYS A 37 -26.81 11.29 3.22
C CYS A 37 -26.53 10.09 4.15
N PRO A 38 -25.66 9.14 3.77
CA PRO A 38 -25.34 7.98 4.62
C PRO A 38 -24.35 8.29 5.75
N MET A 39 -23.79 9.50 5.79
CA MET A 39 -22.71 9.86 6.70
C MET A 39 -23.24 10.37 8.05
N VAL A 40 -22.68 9.86 9.14
CA VAL A 40 -22.99 10.34 10.50
C VAL A 40 -21.92 11.32 11.00
N PRO A 41 -22.26 12.27 11.90
CA PRO A 41 -21.32 13.29 12.38
C PRO A 41 -20.03 12.74 12.96
N ALA A 42 -20.12 11.65 13.74
CA ALA A 42 -18.97 11.04 14.39
C ALA A 42 -17.93 10.52 13.38
N ILE A 43 -18.38 9.90 12.28
CA ILE A 43 -17.50 9.42 11.21
C ILE A 43 -16.79 10.59 10.53
N ILE A 44 -17.54 11.64 10.20
CA ILE A 44 -16.96 12.83 9.54
C ILE A 44 -15.92 13.50 10.44
N HIS A 45 -16.23 13.64 11.74
CA HIS A 45 -15.30 14.18 12.71
C HIS A 45 -14.02 13.35 12.80
N ASP A 46 -14.14 12.02 12.89
CA ASP A 46 -12.99 11.13 12.98
C ASP A 46 -12.12 11.17 11.72
N ILE A 47 -12.71 11.12 10.52
CA ILE A 47 -11.98 11.27 9.25
C ILE A 47 -11.24 12.62 9.25
N ALA A 48 -11.94 13.73 9.52
CA ALA A 48 -11.34 15.07 9.48
C ALA A 48 -10.17 15.23 10.48
N SER A 49 -10.25 14.53 11.62
CA SER A 49 -9.23 14.59 12.68
C SER A 49 -8.07 13.61 12.47
N SER A 50 -8.25 12.58 11.64
CA SER A 50 -7.25 11.53 11.39
C SER A 50 -6.46 11.72 10.09
N ILE A 51 -6.83 12.69 9.25
CA ILE A 51 -6.07 13.03 8.05
C ILE A 51 -4.67 13.47 8.45
N ARG A 52 -3.70 12.62 8.09
CA ARG A 52 -2.28 12.93 8.26
C ARG A 52 -1.89 14.04 7.30
N SER A 53 -1.07 14.97 7.77
CA SER A 53 -0.44 15.98 6.91
C SER A 53 0.26 15.30 5.72
N PRO A 54 0.03 15.73 4.46
CA PRO A 54 0.80 15.26 3.30
C PRO A 54 2.31 15.53 3.41
N GLU A 55 2.71 16.37 4.37
CA GLU A 55 4.10 16.69 4.66
C GLU A 55 4.67 15.89 5.83
N TYR A 56 3.92 14.97 6.46
CA TYR A 56 4.38 14.22 7.63
C TYR A 56 5.76 13.57 7.44
N ALA A 57 5.97 12.81 6.36
CA ALA A 57 7.24 12.16 6.11
C ALA A 57 8.37 13.18 5.84
N ASN A 58 8.05 14.30 5.17
CA ASN A 58 8.98 15.40 4.92
C ASN A 58 9.35 16.15 6.21
N GLU A 59 8.41 16.34 7.12
CA GLU A 59 8.63 16.95 8.43
C GLU A 59 9.57 16.07 9.27
N LEU A 60 9.34 14.75 9.31
CA LEU A 60 10.28 13.81 9.92
C LEU A 60 11.65 13.84 9.24
N GLY A 61 11.67 13.93 7.90
CA GLY A 61 12.88 14.13 7.11
C GLY A 61 13.69 15.32 7.60
N LYS A 62 13.07 16.48 7.69
CA LYS A 62 13.70 17.72 8.18
C LYS A 62 14.20 17.58 9.62
N GLN A 63 13.42 16.99 10.51
CA GLN A 63 13.82 16.73 11.90
C GLN A 63 15.05 15.81 11.99
N ALA A 64 15.16 14.83 11.09
CA ALA A 64 16.30 13.92 11.00
C ALA A 64 17.50 14.50 10.21
N GLY A 65 17.42 15.76 9.76
CA GLY A 65 18.45 16.39 8.92
C GLY A 65 18.56 15.78 7.51
N ALA A 66 17.46 15.28 6.97
CA ALA A 66 17.31 14.94 5.56
C ALA A 66 16.65 16.10 4.79
N GLU A 67 16.90 16.18 3.49
CA GLU A 67 16.30 17.21 2.62
C GLU A 67 14.83 16.88 2.29
N VAL A 68 14.51 15.58 2.23
CA VAL A 68 13.20 15.05 1.87
C VAL A 68 12.95 13.75 2.61
N GLY A 69 11.69 13.46 2.91
CA GLY A 69 11.28 12.22 3.56
C GLY A 69 10.11 11.56 2.86
N PHE A 70 10.14 10.22 2.82
CA PHE A 70 9.10 9.37 2.26
C PHE A 70 8.77 8.24 3.22
N SER A 71 7.50 7.90 3.33
CA SER A 71 7.04 6.69 3.99
C SER A 71 7.05 5.49 3.03
N ALA A 72 7.17 4.28 3.56
CA ALA A 72 7.10 3.05 2.78
C ALA A 72 5.81 2.99 1.93
N THR A 73 4.65 3.36 2.51
CA THR A 73 3.37 3.38 1.81
C THR A 73 3.32 4.38 0.65
N GLU A 74 3.94 5.55 0.80
CA GLU A 74 4.00 6.56 -0.28
C GLU A 74 4.78 6.06 -1.50
N LEU A 75 5.80 5.20 -1.28
CA LEU A 75 6.59 4.63 -2.37
C LEU A 75 5.83 3.58 -3.19
N LEU A 76 4.80 2.96 -2.61
CA LEU A 76 4.00 1.89 -3.24
C LEU A 76 2.78 2.44 -3.99
N GLY A 77 2.54 3.75 -3.88
CA GLY A 77 1.54 4.48 -4.63
C GLY A 77 1.97 4.75 -6.08
N CYS A 78 1.08 5.39 -6.83
CA CYS A 78 1.45 5.98 -8.12
C CYS A 78 2.35 7.22 -7.87
N PRO A 79 3.61 7.25 -8.34
CA PRO A 79 4.50 8.40 -8.10
C PRO A 79 3.96 9.72 -8.67
N ARG A 80 3.24 9.64 -9.81
CA ARG A 80 2.59 10.79 -10.43
C ARG A 80 1.44 11.30 -9.56
N GLN A 81 0.58 10.41 -9.06
CA GLN A 81 -0.49 10.76 -8.13
C GLN A 81 0.07 11.45 -6.88
N TYR A 82 1.15 10.91 -6.30
CA TYR A 82 1.82 11.50 -5.15
C TYR A 82 2.21 12.95 -5.40
N ARG A 83 2.90 13.22 -6.52
CA ARG A 83 3.30 14.59 -6.87
C ARG A 83 2.11 15.51 -7.13
N LEU A 84 1.11 15.04 -7.85
CA LEU A 84 -0.08 15.84 -8.16
C LEU A 84 -0.90 16.18 -6.89
N LYS A 85 -1.03 15.24 -5.95
CA LYS A 85 -1.69 15.48 -4.65
C LYS A 85 -0.96 16.55 -3.81
N LYS A 86 0.33 16.80 -4.04
CA LYS A 86 1.09 17.89 -3.39
C LYS A 86 0.99 19.23 -4.11
N GLN A 87 0.59 19.22 -5.38
CA GLN A 87 0.54 20.42 -6.22
C GLN A 87 -0.87 20.98 -6.38
N HIS A 88 -1.89 20.15 -6.17
CA HIS A 88 -3.28 20.51 -6.41
C HIS A 88 -4.16 20.18 -5.19
N PRO A 89 -5.20 20.99 -4.94
CA PRO A 89 -6.29 20.57 -4.07
C PRO A 89 -6.97 19.34 -4.65
N TYR A 90 -7.40 18.43 -3.78
CA TYR A 90 -8.27 17.33 -4.18
C TYR A 90 -9.32 17.05 -3.10
N TRP A 91 -10.35 16.33 -3.52
CA TRP A 91 -11.48 15.92 -2.69
C TRP A 91 -11.62 14.41 -2.78
N GLU A 92 -12.03 13.80 -1.67
CA GLU A 92 -12.31 12.36 -1.59
C GLU A 92 -13.76 12.17 -1.14
N LYS A 93 -14.38 11.03 -1.48
CA LYS A 93 -15.70 10.70 -0.94
C LYS A 93 -15.58 10.28 0.54
N PRO A 94 -16.44 10.77 1.45
CA PRO A 94 -16.45 10.35 2.86
C PRO A 94 -16.50 8.84 3.06
N SER A 95 -17.26 8.12 2.22
CA SER A 95 -17.36 6.65 2.24
C SER A 95 -16.05 5.94 1.91
N GLY A 96 -15.22 6.52 1.04
CA GLY A 96 -13.87 6.05 0.76
C GLY A 96 -12.96 6.20 1.98
N MET A 97 -13.04 7.36 2.63
CA MET A 97 -12.27 7.68 3.84
C MET A 97 -12.73 6.89 5.08
N TYR A 98 -14.03 6.64 5.21
CA TYR A 98 -14.59 5.82 6.29
C TYR A 98 -13.97 4.42 6.34
N ARG A 99 -13.72 3.80 5.17
CA ARG A 99 -13.04 2.50 5.11
C ARG A 99 -11.62 2.56 5.67
N MET A 100 -10.91 3.67 5.44
CA MET A 100 -9.58 3.89 5.99
C MET A 100 -9.61 4.09 7.50
N THR A 101 -10.53 4.90 8.03
CA THR A 101 -10.79 5.05 9.47
C THR A 101 -11.04 3.70 10.14
N PHE A 102 -11.90 2.86 9.55
CA PHE A 102 -12.20 1.55 10.08
C PHE A 102 -10.95 0.66 10.14
N GLY A 103 -10.12 0.69 9.09
CA GLY A 103 -8.79 0.08 9.10
C GLY A 103 -7.95 0.56 10.27
N SER A 104 -7.76 1.88 10.41
CA SER A 104 -6.97 2.47 11.51
C SER A 104 -7.46 2.05 12.90
N GLY A 105 -8.78 1.91 13.10
CA GLY A 105 -9.36 1.38 14.34
C GLY A 105 -8.92 -0.06 14.66
N TYR A 106 -8.81 -0.94 13.65
CA TYR A 106 -8.27 -2.28 13.83
C TYR A 106 -6.79 -2.26 14.19
N HIS A 107 -5.97 -1.45 13.51
CA HIS A 107 -4.55 -1.32 13.84
C HIS A 107 -4.37 -0.82 15.29
N ALA A 108 -5.13 0.19 15.72
CA ALA A 108 -5.09 0.69 17.10
C ALA A 108 -5.53 -0.34 18.16
N ALA A 109 -6.37 -1.31 17.79
CA ALA A 109 -6.73 -2.41 18.67
C ALA A 109 -5.62 -3.48 18.71
N LEU A 110 -5.07 -3.84 17.56
CA LEU A 110 -4.04 -4.87 17.41
C LEU A 110 -2.68 -4.44 17.95
N SER A 111 -2.36 -3.15 17.93
CA SER A 111 -1.12 -2.60 18.48
C SER A 111 -0.97 -2.79 20.00
N ARG A 112 -2.05 -3.18 20.69
CA ARG A 112 -2.03 -3.54 22.12
C ARG A 112 -1.47 -4.94 22.37
N TYR A 113 -1.19 -5.71 21.32
CA TYR A 113 -0.57 -7.02 21.45
C TYR A 113 0.85 -6.87 22.00
N SER A 114 1.12 -7.50 23.15
CA SER A 114 2.37 -7.32 23.90
C SER A 114 3.49 -8.28 23.51
N ALA A 115 3.17 -9.37 22.80
CA ALA A 115 4.16 -10.34 22.33
C ALA A 115 4.73 -9.89 20.99
N GLY A 116 5.68 -8.95 21.05
CA GLY A 116 6.37 -8.41 19.87
C GLY A 116 6.53 -6.90 19.95
N ILE A 117 6.95 -6.32 18.84
CA ILE A 117 7.17 -4.89 18.66
C ILE A 117 6.09 -4.39 17.70
N ALA A 118 5.06 -3.74 18.25
CA ALA A 118 3.92 -3.25 17.48
C ALA A 118 4.05 -1.74 17.18
N GLU A 119 3.67 -1.33 15.97
CA GLU A 119 3.59 0.07 15.52
C GLU A 119 4.86 0.91 15.79
N GLU A 120 6.03 0.27 15.76
CA GLU A 120 7.31 0.97 15.95
C GLU A 120 7.71 1.69 14.66
N THR A 121 7.92 3.00 14.76
CA THR A 121 8.34 3.80 13.60
C THR A 121 9.85 3.68 13.39
N LEU A 122 10.23 3.07 12.28
CA LEU A 122 11.61 2.86 11.85
C LEU A 122 12.00 3.90 10.81
N THR A 123 13.27 4.30 10.83
CA THR A 123 13.80 5.30 9.89
C THR A 123 15.11 4.87 9.27
N TRP A 124 15.35 5.29 8.03
CA TRP A 124 16.62 5.07 7.34
C TRP A 124 16.98 6.30 6.52
N LYS A 125 18.03 7.00 6.95
CA LYS A 125 18.60 8.14 6.22
C LYS A 125 19.74 7.69 5.31
N PHE A 126 19.72 8.10 4.04
CA PHE A 126 20.76 7.80 3.06
C PHE A 126 20.84 8.88 1.97
N LYS A 127 21.85 8.80 1.10
CA LYS A 127 21.98 9.69 -0.07
C LYS A 127 21.56 8.95 -1.34
N LEU A 128 20.76 9.62 -2.19
CA LEU A 128 20.38 9.14 -3.50
C LEU A 128 20.25 10.32 -4.47
N LEU A 129 20.85 10.23 -5.66
CA LEU A 129 20.85 11.30 -6.67
C LEU A 129 21.29 12.67 -6.10
N GLY A 130 22.30 12.66 -5.24
CA GLY A 130 22.82 13.88 -4.59
C GLY A 130 21.98 14.43 -3.43
N LYS A 131 20.77 13.91 -3.20
CA LYS A 131 19.86 14.37 -2.14
C LYS A 131 19.94 13.46 -0.91
N SER A 132 19.87 14.06 0.27
CA SER A 132 19.69 13.37 1.56
C SER A 132 18.22 12.98 1.75
N VAL A 133 17.93 11.68 1.76
CA VAL A 133 16.58 11.10 1.82
C VAL A 133 16.38 10.39 3.16
N LEU A 134 15.22 10.58 3.77
CA LEU A 134 14.73 9.76 4.88
C LEU A 134 13.64 8.80 4.38
N LEU A 135 13.85 7.49 4.51
CA LEU A 135 12.77 6.51 4.44
C LEU A 135 12.20 6.27 5.84
N VAL A 136 10.88 6.26 5.98
CA VAL A 136 10.18 5.98 7.23
C VAL A 136 9.18 4.84 7.02
N GLY A 137 8.98 4.01 8.02
CA GLY A 137 7.93 2.99 7.98
C GLY A 137 7.54 2.55 9.37
N THR A 138 6.28 2.17 9.52
CA THR A 138 5.71 1.71 10.79
C THR A 138 5.11 0.34 10.53
N PRO A 139 5.88 -0.75 10.68
CA PRO A 139 5.35 -2.10 10.57
C PRO A 139 4.33 -2.36 11.67
N ASP A 140 3.25 -3.06 11.37
CA ASP A 140 2.19 -3.26 12.36
C ASP A 140 2.63 -4.15 13.51
N LEU A 141 3.36 -5.23 13.20
CA LEU A 141 3.95 -6.14 14.19
C LEU A 141 5.26 -6.75 13.68
N ILE A 142 6.28 -6.70 14.52
CA ILE A 142 7.57 -7.36 14.35
C ILE A 142 7.77 -8.34 15.51
N GLU A 143 8.13 -9.58 15.20
CA GLU A 143 8.47 -10.60 16.19
C GLU A 143 9.91 -11.06 15.97
N LEU A 144 10.65 -11.32 17.05
CA LEU A 144 11.93 -12.02 16.97
C LEU A 144 11.70 -13.51 17.26
N ARG A 145 11.79 -14.35 16.24
CA ARG A 145 11.66 -15.81 16.36
C ARG A 145 13.03 -16.47 16.51
N THR A 146 13.03 -17.77 16.77
CA THR A 146 14.26 -18.58 16.95
C THR A 146 15.16 -18.60 15.72
N ASP A 147 14.63 -18.27 14.55
CA ASP A 147 15.30 -18.26 13.24
C ASP A 147 15.37 -16.86 12.60
N GLY A 148 14.91 -15.81 13.28
CA GLY A 148 15.06 -14.42 12.85
C GLY A 148 13.79 -13.58 12.95
N TRP A 149 13.85 -12.37 12.42
CA TRP A 149 12.73 -11.42 12.41
C TRP A 149 11.56 -11.92 11.57
N TYR A 150 10.36 -11.81 12.10
CA TYR A 150 9.10 -12.09 11.41
C TYR A 150 8.24 -10.83 11.37
N ILE A 151 7.70 -10.51 10.20
CA ILE A 151 6.90 -9.30 9.99
C ILE A 151 5.45 -9.71 9.73
N THR A 152 4.51 -9.10 10.45
CA THR A 152 3.08 -9.21 10.13
C THR A 152 2.53 -7.85 9.78
N ASP A 153 1.93 -7.75 8.60
CA ASP A 153 1.15 -6.59 8.16
C ASP A 153 -0.33 -6.96 8.13
N TYR A 154 -1.17 -6.17 8.79
CA TYR A 154 -2.62 -6.36 8.85
C TYR A 154 -3.30 -5.54 7.75
N LYS A 155 -4.26 -6.16 7.06
CA LYS A 155 -5.04 -5.49 6.02
C LYS A 155 -6.53 -5.76 6.21
N VAL A 156 -7.29 -4.72 6.51
CA VAL A 156 -8.76 -4.84 6.57
C VAL A 156 -9.34 -4.76 5.15
N THR A 157 -10.10 -5.78 4.74
CA THR A 157 -10.71 -5.82 3.41
C THR A 157 -12.00 -6.63 3.39
N GLY A 158 -12.98 -6.20 2.58
CA GLY A 158 -14.17 -6.97 2.30
C GLY A 158 -13.94 -8.12 1.30
N ASN A 159 -12.82 -8.10 0.57
CA ASN A 159 -12.46 -9.09 -0.44
C ASN A 159 -11.01 -9.56 -0.23
N PRO A 160 -10.76 -10.43 0.76
CA PRO A 160 -9.43 -11.01 0.97
C PRO A 160 -9.05 -11.91 -0.22
N PRO A 161 -7.74 -12.07 -0.51
CA PRO A 161 -7.29 -13.08 -1.46
C PRO A 161 -7.82 -14.46 -1.08
N PHE A 162 -8.11 -15.30 -2.08
CA PHE A 162 -8.58 -16.67 -1.87
C PHE A 162 -7.75 -17.63 -2.72
N GLY A 163 -7.57 -18.85 -2.21
CA GLY A 163 -6.91 -19.89 -2.97
C GLY A 163 -7.76 -20.33 -4.15
N LYS A 164 -7.12 -20.64 -5.28
CA LYS A 164 -7.79 -21.04 -6.52
C LYS A 164 -7.13 -22.27 -7.11
N LYS A 165 -7.92 -23.10 -7.79
CA LYS A 165 -7.38 -24.15 -8.65
C LYS A 165 -6.96 -23.52 -9.96
N VAL A 166 -5.66 -23.57 -10.28
CA VAL A 166 -5.12 -23.04 -11.53
C VAL A 166 -4.81 -24.19 -12.49
N PRO A 167 -5.06 -24.02 -13.79
CA PRO A 167 -4.61 -24.97 -14.79
C PRO A 167 -3.09 -24.90 -14.93
N ILE A 168 -2.43 -26.05 -14.87
CA ILE A 168 -1.00 -26.21 -15.13
C ILE A 168 -0.78 -27.12 -16.34
N CYS A 169 0.24 -26.81 -17.12
CA CYS A 169 0.66 -27.65 -18.23
C CYS A 169 1.46 -28.84 -17.73
N ASN A 170 1.00 -30.07 -17.98
CA ASN A 170 1.69 -31.30 -17.53
C ASN A 170 3.02 -31.54 -18.24
N HIS A 171 3.32 -30.81 -19.33
CA HIS A 171 4.60 -30.94 -20.04
C HIS A 171 5.72 -30.11 -19.42
N CYS A 172 5.41 -28.98 -18.80
CA CYS A 172 6.43 -28.03 -18.32
C CYS A 172 6.10 -27.38 -16.96
N ASP A 173 5.04 -27.82 -16.29
CA ASP A 173 4.56 -27.35 -14.98
C ASP A 173 4.31 -25.84 -14.85
N LEU A 174 4.17 -25.13 -15.97
CA LEU A 174 3.83 -23.71 -15.99
C LEU A 174 2.33 -23.49 -15.82
N GLU A 175 1.96 -22.44 -15.08
CA GLU A 175 0.57 -21.96 -15.00
C GLU A 175 0.11 -21.49 -16.37
N MET A 176 -1.06 -21.95 -16.78
CA MET A 176 -1.66 -21.60 -18.05
C MET A 176 -2.54 -20.37 -17.91
N TYR A 177 -2.57 -19.53 -18.94
CA TYR A 177 -3.49 -18.39 -19.01
C TYR A 177 -4.62 -18.67 -20.00
N LYS A 178 -5.73 -17.93 -19.86
CA LYS A 178 -6.85 -18.01 -20.79
C LYS A 178 -6.63 -16.98 -21.90
N GLY A 179 -6.29 -17.46 -23.10
CA GLY A 179 -6.29 -16.67 -24.33
C GLY A 179 -7.60 -16.83 -25.10
N ASP A 180 -7.66 -16.24 -26.28
CA ASP A 180 -8.84 -16.27 -27.16
C ASP A 180 -9.19 -17.70 -27.60
N ASP A 181 -8.18 -18.53 -27.86
CA ASP A 181 -8.33 -19.93 -28.27
C ASP A 181 -8.47 -20.93 -27.09
N GLY A 182 -8.64 -20.42 -25.87
CA GLY A 182 -8.77 -21.23 -24.66
C GLY A 182 -7.52 -21.20 -23.77
N LEU A 183 -7.19 -22.33 -23.14
CA LEU A 183 -6.06 -22.38 -22.20
C LEU A 183 -4.73 -22.50 -22.96
N THR A 184 -3.83 -21.54 -22.74
CA THR A 184 -2.54 -21.46 -23.42
C THR A 184 -1.42 -21.62 -22.40
N CYS A 185 -0.50 -22.54 -22.68
CA CYS A 185 0.74 -22.67 -21.95
C CYS A 185 1.76 -21.65 -22.51
N PRO A 186 2.45 -20.87 -21.67
CA PRO A 186 3.47 -19.92 -22.14
C PRO A 186 4.58 -20.56 -22.98
N ASN A 187 4.87 -21.85 -22.78
CA ASN A 187 5.94 -22.57 -23.48
C ASN A 187 5.42 -23.52 -24.56
N CYS A 188 4.30 -24.21 -24.31
CA CYS A 188 3.77 -25.23 -25.23
C CYS A 188 2.71 -24.70 -26.20
N GLY A 189 2.29 -23.44 -26.04
CA GLY A 189 1.22 -22.85 -26.85
C GLY A 189 -0.18 -23.30 -26.43
N PRO A 190 -1.18 -23.15 -27.34
CA PRO A 190 -2.57 -23.48 -27.06
C PRO A 190 -2.74 -24.98 -26.79
N LEU A 191 -3.46 -25.32 -25.73
CA LEU A 191 -3.79 -26.71 -25.38
C LEU A 191 -5.29 -26.90 -25.29
N ASN A 192 -5.77 -28.06 -25.78
CA ASN A 192 -7.17 -28.41 -25.67
C ASN A 192 -7.55 -28.59 -24.17
N PRO A 193 -8.58 -27.90 -23.65
CA PRO A 193 -9.04 -28.02 -22.26
C PRO A 193 -9.41 -29.44 -21.82
N ARG A 194 -9.70 -30.35 -22.78
CA ARG A 194 -10.02 -31.76 -22.54
C ARG A 194 -8.80 -32.69 -22.68
N SER A 195 -7.63 -32.16 -23.00
CA SER A 195 -6.42 -32.97 -23.13
C SER A 195 -5.91 -33.42 -21.76
N SER A 196 -5.29 -34.59 -21.73
CA SER A 196 -4.52 -35.08 -20.56
C SER A 196 -3.27 -34.24 -20.28
N ALA A 197 -2.99 -33.21 -21.09
CA ALA A 197 -1.89 -32.29 -20.91
C ALA A 197 -2.16 -31.20 -19.86
N ILE A 198 -3.34 -31.19 -19.23
CA ILE A 198 -3.74 -30.16 -18.26
C ILE A 198 -4.08 -30.81 -16.92
N SER A 199 -3.39 -30.39 -15.85
CA SER A 199 -3.80 -30.67 -14.47
C SER A 199 -4.32 -29.41 -13.79
N ARG A 200 -5.11 -29.58 -12.73
CA ARG A 200 -5.56 -28.47 -11.87
C ARG A 200 -4.92 -28.59 -10.50
N VAL A 201 -4.03 -27.65 -10.19
CA VAL A 201 -3.36 -27.58 -8.89
C VAL A 201 -3.96 -26.47 -8.06
N TYR A 202 -4.24 -26.76 -6.79
CA TYR A 202 -4.67 -25.75 -5.85
C TYR A 202 -3.49 -24.83 -5.49
N ARG A 203 -3.66 -23.52 -5.70
CA ARG A 203 -2.74 -22.50 -5.21
C ARG A 203 -3.35 -21.85 -3.96
N PRO A 204 -2.59 -21.76 -2.85
CA PRO A 204 -3.06 -21.04 -1.68
C PRO A 204 -3.27 -19.55 -2.00
N PRO A 205 -4.04 -18.82 -1.17
CA PRO A 205 -4.19 -17.38 -1.33
C PRO A 205 -2.82 -16.68 -1.28
N GLN A 206 -2.56 -15.81 -2.25
CA GLN A 206 -1.34 -15.01 -2.31
C GLN A 206 -1.62 -13.57 -1.90
N ALA A 207 -0.62 -12.94 -1.29
CA ALA A 207 -0.66 -11.52 -1.01
C ALA A 207 -0.78 -10.71 -2.31
N ARG A 208 -1.49 -9.57 -2.24
CA ARG A 208 -1.44 -8.58 -3.32
C ARG A 208 -0.01 -8.04 -3.41
N SER A 209 0.49 -7.85 -4.64
CA SER A 209 1.85 -7.39 -4.93
C SER A 209 2.27 -6.20 -4.07
N SER A 210 1.49 -5.11 -4.12
CA SER A 210 1.80 -3.88 -3.38
C SER A 210 1.84 -4.07 -1.85
N HIS A 211 1.11 -5.03 -1.29
CA HIS A 211 1.19 -5.32 0.14
C HIS A 211 2.44 -6.15 0.46
N ALA A 212 2.79 -7.11 -0.41
CA ALA A 212 4.01 -7.90 -0.25
C ALA A 212 5.27 -7.01 -0.36
N GLU A 213 5.26 -6.07 -1.30
CA GLU A 213 6.29 -5.03 -1.44
C GLU A 213 6.40 -4.15 -0.18
N GLN A 214 5.28 -3.84 0.49
CA GLN A 214 5.29 -3.10 1.76
C GLN A 214 6.07 -3.83 2.86
N VAL A 215 5.77 -5.11 3.05
CA VAL A 215 6.47 -5.96 4.03
C VAL A 215 7.96 -6.06 3.69
N ASN A 216 8.28 -6.14 2.40
CA ASN A 216 9.64 -6.14 1.87
C ASN A 216 10.41 -4.82 2.16
N LEU A 217 9.77 -3.66 1.99
CA LEU A 217 10.34 -2.36 2.41
C LEU A 217 10.52 -2.28 3.93
N TYR A 218 9.60 -2.86 4.71
CA TYR A 218 9.76 -2.96 6.17
C TYR A 218 10.94 -3.83 6.57
N ALA A 219 11.20 -4.94 5.87
CA ALA A 219 12.39 -5.75 6.12
C ALA A 219 13.68 -4.93 5.95
N LEU A 220 13.78 -4.08 4.92
CA LEU A 220 14.93 -3.17 4.77
C LEU A 220 15.05 -2.20 5.96
N LEU A 221 13.94 -1.63 6.43
CA LEU A 221 13.94 -0.74 7.59
C LEU A 221 14.35 -1.46 8.87
N ILE A 222 13.88 -2.68 9.09
CA ILE A 222 14.26 -3.52 10.25
C ILE A 222 15.76 -3.82 10.21
N GLU A 223 16.30 -4.22 9.06
CA GLU A 223 17.75 -4.43 8.89
C GLU A 223 18.54 -3.18 9.33
N LYS A 224 18.11 -1.98 8.91
CA LYS A 224 18.80 -0.73 9.22
C LYS A 224 18.62 -0.26 10.67
N ASN A 225 17.59 -0.74 11.34
CA ASN A 225 17.27 -0.37 12.73
C ASN A 225 17.53 -1.52 13.71
N ALA A 226 18.09 -2.65 13.27
CA ALA A 226 18.19 -3.86 14.08
C ALA A 226 18.90 -3.61 15.43
N ALA A 227 20.05 -2.93 15.43
CA ALA A 227 20.77 -2.62 16.67
C ALA A 227 19.94 -1.76 17.64
N HIS A 228 19.17 -0.80 17.10
CA HIS A 228 18.27 0.02 17.90
C HIS A 228 17.14 -0.81 18.49
N LEU A 229 16.51 -1.68 17.69
CA LEU A 229 15.46 -2.58 18.14
C LEU A 229 15.95 -3.53 19.24
N VAL A 230 17.15 -4.10 19.07
CA VAL A 230 17.74 -5.00 20.07
C VAL A 230 17.92 -4.29 21.40
N ALA A 231 18.56 -3.12 21.39
CA ALA A 231 18.80 -2.34 22.60
C ALA A 231 17.50 -1.84 23.25
N LYS A 232 16.54 -1.35 22.45
CA LYS A 232 15.28 -0.79 22.95
C LYS A 232 14.40 -1.83 23.65
N TYR A 233 14.41 -3.06 23.13
CA TYR A 233 13.55 -4.15 23.61
C TYR A 233 14.30 -5.23 24.40
N ASN A 234 15.56 -4.99 24.77
CA ASN A 234 16.43 -5.89 25.55
C ASN A 234 16.50 -7.32 24.97
N LEU A 235 16.78 -7.41 23.66
CA LEU A 235 16.74 -8.68 22.91
C LEU A 235 18.10 -9.40 22.83
N GLU A 236 19.14 -8.89 23.48
CA GLU A 236 20.52 -9.39 23.41
C GLU A 236 20.62 -10.87 23.82
N GLU A 237 20.00 -11.24 24.93
CA GLU A 237 20.01 -12.62 25.42
C GLU A 237 19.32 -13.57 24.43
N THR A 238 18.18 -13.13 23.88
CA THR A 238 17.43 -13.91 22.88
C THR A 238 18.24 -14.13 21.62
N ILE A 239 18.95 -13.09 21.14
CA ILE A 239 19.83 -13.19 19.97
C ILE A 239 21.00 -14.12 20.22
N ALA A 240 21.68 -13.99 21.37
CA ALA A 240 22.82 -14.82 21.73
C ALA A 240 22.41 -16.29 21.86
N LYS A 241 21.28 -16.56 22.54
CA LYS A 241 20.77 -17.92 22.75
C LYS A 241 20.43 -18.64 21.43
N ASN A 242 19.97 -17.89 20.43
CA ASN A 242 19.52 -18.45 19.14
C ASN A 242 20.57 -18.28 18.02
N ASN A 243 21.77 -17.74 18.31
CA ASN A 243 22.83 -17.46 17.32
C ASN A 243 22.33 -16.62 16.11
N LEU A 244 21.47 -15.63 16.37
CA LEU A 244 20.87 -14.81 15.31
C LEU A 244 21.81 -13.69 14.85
N ILE A 245 21.69 -13.29 13.57
CA ILE A 245 22.33 -12.08 13.04
C ILE A 245 21.26 -10.98 13.03
N PRO A 246 21.34 -9.98 13.93
CA PRO A 246 20.26 -9.00 14.09
C PRO A 246 19.91 -8.25 12.81
N ALA A 247 20.90 -7.92 11.98
CA ALA A 247 20.67 -7.17 10.74
C ALA A 247 20.42 -8.07 9.50
N GLY A 248 20.42 -9.40 9.63
CA GLY A 248 20.44 -10.28 8.45
C GLY A 248 19.54 -11.51 8.52
N SER A 249 19.04 -11.87 9.70
CA SER A 249 18.20 -13.06 9.88
C SER A 249 16.73 -12.68 9.84
N PHE A 250 16.01 -13.15 8.83
CA PHE A 250 14.55 -13.08 8.76
C PHE A 250 13.98 -14.50 8.70
N SER A 251 12.98 -14.75 9.55
CA SER A 251 12.19 -15.98 9.52
C SER A 251 11.03 -15.91 8.53
N GLY A 252 10.69 -14.70 8.06
CA GLY A 252 9.75 -14.48 6.97
C GLY A 252 8.88 -13.25 7.17
N GLY A 253 7.87 -13.11 6.32
CA GLY A 253 6.83 -12.11 6.48
C GLY A 253 5.46 -12.68 6.12
N GLN A 254 4.41 -12.00 6.54
CA GLN A 254 3.06 -12.31 6.12
C GLN A 254 2.18 -11.07 6.04
N ILE A 255 1.09 -11.21 5.30
CA ILE A 255 -0.06 -10.31 5.40
C ILE A 255 -1.25 -11.08 5.95
N ALA A 256 -1.86 -10.53 7.00
CA ALA A 256 -3.08 -11.01 7.59
C ALA A 256 -4.26 -10.15 7.10
N TYR A 257 -5.00 -10.67 6.13
CA TYR A 257 -6.22 -10.04 5.63
C TYR A 257 -7.38 -10.31 6.59
N LEU A 258 -7.84 -9.24 7.24
CA LEU A 258 -8.97 -9.23 8.17
C LEU A 258 -10.24 -8.91 7.40
N SER A 259 -11.14 -9.88 7.29
CA SER A 259 -12.46 -9.69 6.68
C SER A 259 -13.56 -10.11 7.65
N GLN A 260 -14.80 -9.71 7.37
CA GLN A 260 -15.97 -10.15 8.16
C GLN A 260 -16.21 -11.66 8.08
N LYS A 261 -15.73 -12.34 7.02
CA LYS A 261 -15.99 -13.76 6.79
C LYS A 261 -14.92 -14.66 7.41
N ALA A 262 -13.66 -14.27 7.27
CA ALA A 262 -12.51 -15.03 7.74
C ALA A 262 -11.25 -14.15 7.81
N VAL A 263 -10.29 -14.59 8.62
CA VAL A 263 -8.90 -14.11 8.55
C VAL A 263 -8.16 -14.97 7.53
N VAL A 264 -7.55 -14.35 6.52
CA VAL A 264 -6.71 -15.04 5.54
C VAL A 264 -5.26 -14.58 5.73
N ARG A 265 -4.35 -15.54 5.92
CA ARG A 265 -2.92 -15.29 6.05
C ARG A 265 -2.24 -15.67 4.74
N CYS A 266 -1.42 -14.76 4.23
CA CYS A 266 -0.62 -14.97 3.03
C CYS A 266 0.84 -14.75 3.38
N ASP A 267 1.66 -15.79 3.20
CA ASP A 267 3.10 -15.66 3.39
C ASP A 267 3.69 -14.71 2.33
N VAL A 268 4.70 -13.95 2.73
CA VAL A 268 5.46 -13.04 1.89
C VAL A 268 6.89 -13.54 1.82
N GLN A 269 7.34 -13.83 0.61
CA GLN A 269 8.75 -14.07 0.36
C GLN A 269 9.49 -12.73 0.42
N LEU A 270 10.50 -12.66 1.28
CA LEU A 270 11.33 -11.48 1.43
C LEU A 270 12.47 -11.54 0.40
N ASP A 271 12.52 -10.55 -0.49
CA ASP A 271 13.57 -10.39 -1.49
C ASP A 271 14.23 -9.02 -1.33
N ARG A 272 15.42 -9.02 -0.73
CA ARG A 272 16.20 -7.81 -0.47
C ARG A 272 16.63 -7.10 -1.76
N ALA A 273 16.99 -7.85 -2.79
CA ALA A 273 17.50 -7.28 -4.02
C ALA A 273 16.38 -6.58 -4.80
N GLU A 274 15.23 -7.24 -4.92
CA GLU A 274 14.02 -6.67 -5.53
C GLU A 274 13.52 -5.46 -4.73
N SER A 275 13.46 -5.56 -3.40
CA SER A 275 13.07 -4.43 -2.52
C SER A 275 13.95 -3.19 -2.73
N MET A 276 15.26 -3.39 -2.82
CA MET A 276 16.21 -2.30 -3.06
C MET A 276 16.08 -1.72 -4.47
N ALA A 277 15.77 -2.54 -5.47
CA ALA A 277 15.51 -2.09 -6.83
C ALA A 277 14.24 -1.23 -6.90
N LEU A 278 13.14 -1.70 -6.30
CA LEU A 278 11.88 -0.97 -6.17
C LEU A 278 12.09 0.38 -5.47
N LEU A 279 12.76 0.39 -4.32
CA LEU A 279 13.07 1.60 -3.57
C LEU A 279 13.81 2.64 -4.45
N LYS A 280 14.87 2.21 -5.13
CA LYS A 280 15.64 3.08 -6.03
C LYS A 280 14.81 3.60 -7.19
N GLN A 281 14.02 2.74 -7.83
CA GLN A 281 13.15 3.12 -8.95
C GLN A 281 12.12 4.17 -8.52
N ARG A 282 11.40 3.91 -7.42
CA ARG A 282 10.35 4.81 -6.91
C ARG A 282 10.91 6.16 -6.48
N LEU A 283 12.01 6.15 -5.73
CA LEU A 283 12.66 7.40 -5.31
C LEU A 283 13.24 8.17 -6.50
N SER A 284 13.83 7.50 -7.49
CA SER A 284 14.34 8.20 -8.69
C SER A 284 13.22 8.94 -9.43
N ALA A 285 12.05 8.31 -9.55
CA ALA A 285 10.87 8.96 -10.13
C ALA A 285 10.39 10.16 -9.28
N LEU A 286 10.33 10.00 -7.96
CA LEU A 286 9.84 11.04 -7.04
C LEU A 286 10.80 12.22 -6.86
N LEU A 287 12.11 11.97 -6.95
CA LEU A 287 13.16 12.99 -6.80
C LEU A 287 13.47 13.74 -8.10
N SER A 288 13.03 13.21 -9.24
CA SER A 288 13.17 13.84 -10.55
C SER A 288 12.38 15.15 -10.61
N ASP A 289 12.95 16.15 -11.30
CA ASP A 289 12.26 17.42 -11.55
C ASP A 289 11.08 17.22 -12.50
N THR A 290 11.19 16.28 -13.45
CA THR A 290 10.13 15.92 -14.39
C THR A 290 9.02 15.13 -13.70
N LEU A 291 7.77 15.46 -14.02
CA LEU A 291 6.61 14.74 -13.49
C LEU A 291 6.69 13.24 -13.90
N PRO A 292 6.52 12.28 -12.96
CA PRO A 292 6.56 10.86 -13.27
C PRO A 292 5.57 10.48 -14.38
N PRO A 293 5.88 9.42 -15.15
CA PRO A 293 4.98 8.94 -16.20
C PRO A 293 3.63 8.49 -15.60
N ILE A 294 2.63 8.37 -16.47
CA ILE A 294 1.38 7.71 -16.12
C ILE A 294 1.64 6.23 -15.81
N LEU A 295 0.70 5.58 -15.12
CA LEU A 295 0.75 4.13 -14.96
C LEU A 295 0.48 3.48 -16.31
N ASP A 296 1.32 2.53 -16.69
CA ASP A 296 1.24 1.71 -17.90
C ASP A 296 1.16 0.20 -17.58
N ASP A 297 1.52 -0.19 -16.36
CA ASP A 297 1.33 -1.55 -15.84
C ASP A 297 -0.16 -1.91 -15.72
N ALA A 298 -0.58 -2.89 -16.51
CA ALA A 298 -1.94 -3.40 -16.59
C ALA A 298 -2.51 -3.84 -15.23
N ASP A 299 -1.67 -4.38 -14.35
CA ASP A 299 -2.05 -4.84 -13.02
C ASP A 299 -2.23 -3.69 -12.02
N GLU A 300 -1.78 -2.49 -12.36
CA GLU A 300 -1.86 -1.28 -11.53
C GLU A 300 -2.82 -0.21 -12.10
N LEU A 301 -3.28 -0.36 -13.35
CA LEU A 301 -4.19 0.59 -14.01
C LEU A 301 -5.51 0.82 -13.24
N TRP A 302 -5.94 -0.13 -12.42
CA TRP A 302 -7.14 0.03 -11.57
C TRP A 302 -7.02 1.21 -10.60
N ARG A 303 -5.80 1.64 -10.25
CA ARG A 303 -5.59 2.80 -9.35
C ARG A 303 -6.08 4.10 -9.95
N CYS A 304 -6.07 4.21 -11.28
CA CYS A 304 -6.57 5.40 -11.98
C CYS A 304 -8.07 5.61 -11.71
N ASP A 305 -8.84 4.52 -11.53
CA ASP A 305 -10.29 4.60 -11.26
C ASP A 305 -10.61 5.14 -9.85
N PHE A 306 -9.64 5.06 -8.94
CA PHE A 306 -9.75 5.57 -7.56
C PHE A 306 -8.84 6.80 -7.31
N CYS A 307 -8.32 7.42 -8.37
CA CYS A 307 -7.37 8.51 -8.25
C CYS A 307 -8.10 9.86 -8.15
N ALA A 308 -8.10 10.47 -6.98
CA ALA A 308 -8.72 11.79 -6.75
C ALA A 308 -8.10 12.95 -7.56
N VAL A 309 -6.94 12.75 -8.17
CA VAL A 309 -6.26 13.72 -9.06
C VAL A 309 -6.24 13.26 -10.51
N ARG A 310 -7.13 12.33 -10.90
CA ARG A 310 -7.23 11.80 -12.26
C ARG A 310 -7.46 12.91 -13.28
N ALA A 311 -8.42 13.82 -13.03
CA ALA A 311 -8.72 14.91 -13.95
C ALA A 311 -7.49 15.79 -14.24
N HIS A 312 -6.71 16.14 -13.22
CA HIS A 312 -5.44 16.87 -13.40
C HIS A 312 -4.41 16.03 -14.17
N CYS A 313 -4.34 14.73 -13.89
CA CYS A 313 -3.44 13.81 -14.58
C CYS A 313 -3.75 13.73 -16.08
N GLU A 314 -5.03 13.56 -16.45
CA GLU A 314 -5.53 13.50 -17.82
C GLU A 314 -5.34 14.82 -18.56
N GLN A 315 -5.62 15.95 -17.90
CA GLN A 315 -5.39 17.28 -18.47
C GLN A 315 -3.91 17.49 -18.85
N LEU A 316 -2.98 17.10 -17.96
CA LEU A 316 -1.54 17.21 -18.22
C LEU A 316 -1.03 16.17 -19.22
N HIS A 317 -1.69 15.02 -19.31
CA HIS A 317 -1.31 13.95 -20.23
C HIS A 317 -1.83 14.21 -21.65
N GLY A 318 -2.98 14.86 -21.78
CA GLY A 318 -3.67 15.11 -23.06
C GLY A 318 -4.59 13.98 -23.51
N ALA A 319 -4.79 12.94 -22.69
CA ALA A 319 -5.66 11.80 -22.98
C ALA A 319 -6.18 11.15 -21.68
N PRO A 320 -7.27 10.35 -21.75
CA PRO A 320 -7.72 9.52 -20.63
C PRO A 320 -6.62 8.59 -20.12
N VAL A 321 -6.60 8.33 -18.81
CA VAL A 321 -5.64 7.40 -18.18
C VAL A 321 -6.36 6.22 -17.52
N GLY A 322 -5.64 5.11 -17.32
CA GLY A 322 -6.18 3.90 -16.68
C GLY A 322 -6.61 2.84 -17.70
N LYS A 323 -7.50 1.94 -17.28
CA LYS A 323 -8.00 0.90 -18.19
C LYS A 323 -8.82 1.55 -19.31
N PRO A 324 -8.62 1.17 -20.58
CA PRO A 324 -9.51 1.61 -21.64
C PRO A 324 -10.94 1.21 -21.23
N THR A 325 -11.83 2.19 -21.15
CA THR A 325 -13.26 1.92 -21.02
C THR A 325 -13.61 1.05 -22.21
N LYS A 326 -13.94 -0.23 -21.96
CA LYS A 326 -14.53 -1.07 -23.00
C LYS A 326 -15.71 -0.26 -23.52
N GLU A 327 -15.67 0.11 -24.80
CA GLU A 327 -16.83 0.69 -25.46
C GLU A 327 -17.98 -0.27 -25.17
N ILE A 328 -18.99 0.23 -24.46
CA ILE A 328 -20.24 -0.49 -24.30
C ILE A 328 -20.80 -0.46 -25.72
N SER A 329 -20.58 -1.55 -26.46
CA SER A 329 -21.27 -1.78 -27.73
C SER A 329 -22.76 -1.74 -27.41
N GLU A 330 -23.42 -0.67 -27.85
CA GLU A 330 -24.89 -0.55 -27.83
C GLU A 330 -25.56 -1.70 -28.60
#